data_AF-A0A9X4R1N1-F1
#
_entry.id   AF-A0A9X4R1N1-F1
#
_cell.length_a   1.000
_cell.length_b   1.000
_cell.length_c   1.000
_cell.angle_alpha   90.00
_cell.angle_beta   90.00
_cell.angle_gamma   90.00
#
_symmetry.space_group_name_H-M   'P 1'
#
loop_
_entity.id
_entity.type
_entity.pdbx_description
1 polymer ?
#
loop_
_entity_poly.entity_id
_entity_poly.type
_entity_poly.pdbx_seq_one_letter_code
_entity_poly.pdbx_strand_id
1 'polypeptide(L)'
;MDDAIITVKQEHTIENIISKSRFIAHIKPVESEDDAKTFIAAVKSEHREATHNCSAYTVGDQMNIQKANDDGEPSGTAGIPMLDILKKLDIHNAAVVVTRYFGGIKLGGGGLIRAYSGAVRDVIYDIGRVALRPAIPTTVTIAYDLTGKFEYELASTPYLLRDTNYTDKVSYHIDVVKTDYDPFIDFLNRNTSGNYDLIENEVVRLPFDIPTS
;
A
#
# COMPACT_ATOMS: atom_id res chain seq x y z
N MET A 1 12.83 -11.50 13.74
CA MET A 1 13.19 -11.04 12.39
C MET A 1 11.89 -10.47 11.85
N ASP A 2 11.81 -9.17 11.64
CA ASP A 2 10.55 -8.52 11.27
C ASP A 2 10.15 -9.04 9.88
N ASP A 3 9.09 -9.85 9.80
CA ASP A 3 8.48 -10.34 8.55
C ASP A 3 7.69 -9.23 7.83
N ALA A 4 8.02 -7.98 8.13
CA ALA A 4 7.36 -6.81 7.61
C ALA A 4 7.93 -6.44 6.24
N ILE A 5 7.05 -6.24 5.27
CA ILE A 5 7.44 -5.71 3.95
C ILE A 5 6.77 -4.35 3.76
N ILE A 6 7.44 -3.46 3.03
CA ILE A 6 6.90 -2.14 2.74
C ILE A 6 6.13 -2.17 1.42
N THR A 7 4.95 -1.57 1.40
CA THR A 7 4.16 -1.39 0.18
C THR A 7 3.50 0.00 0.15
N VAL A 8 2.75 0.28 -0.92
CA VAL A 8 1.95 1.51 -1.05
C VAL A 8 0.60 1.37 -0.35
N LYS A 9 0.07 2.48 0.18
CA LYS A 9 -1.10 2.46 1.06
C LYS A 9 -2.39 1.97 0.38
N GLN A 10 -2.63 2.43 -0.85
CA GLN A 10 -3.81 2.12 -1.65
C GLN A 10 -3.55 2.45 -3.13
N GLU A 11 -4.53 2.19 -3.98
CA GLU A 11 -4.49 2.66 -5.37
C GLU A 11 -4.46 4.19 -5.44
N HIS A 12 -3.59 4.73 -6.29
CA HIS A 12 -3.42 6.17 -6.40
C HIS A 12 -2.94 6.59 -7.78
N THR A 13 -3.24 7.83 -8.15
CA THR A 13 -2.84 8.40 -9.43
C THR A 13 -2.41 9.85 -9.27
N ILE A 14 -1.29 10.22 -9.91
CA ILE A 14 -0.86 11.61 -10.07
C ILE A 14 -0.49 11.90 -11.52
N GLU A 15 -0.48 13.18 -11.88
CA GLU A 15 -0.06 13.64 -13.20
C GLU A 15 1.07 14.68 -13.10
N ASN A 16 2.11 14.48 -13.90
CA ASN A 16 3.23 15.40 -14.07
C ASN A 16 3.36 15.85 -15.54
N ILE A 17 3.65 17.13 -15.76
CA ILE A 17 3.90 17.69 -17.10
C ILE A 17 5.39 18.00 -17.24
N ILE A 18 6.06 17.36 -18.20
CA ILE A 18 7.50 17.55 -18.47
C ILE A 18 7.68 17.83 -19.96
N SER A 19 8.22 19.01 -20.29
CA SER A 19 8.44 19.43 -21.68
C SER A 19 7.19 19.23 -22.55
N LYS A 20 6.03 19.70 -22.07
CA LYS A 20 4.69 19.55 -22.66
C LYS A 20 4.15 18.12 -22.75
N SER A 21 4.95 17.09 -22.46
CA SER A 21 4.45 15.71 -22.38
C SER A 21 3.79 15.50 -21.02
N ARG A 22 2.63 14.82 -21.01
CA ARG A 22 1.93 14.44 -19.78
C ARG A 22 2.36 13.02 -19.38
N PHE A 23 2.67 12.83 -18.11
CA PHE A 23 3.02 11.55 -17.49
C PHE A 23 2.06 11.32 -16.34
N ILE A 24 1.18 10.34 -16.48
CA ILE A 24 0.18 9.97 -15.48
C ILE A 24 0.65 8.67 -14.83
N ALA A 25 1.00 8.71 -13.56
CA ALA A 25 1.48 7.55 -12.81
C ALA A 25 0.33 6.96 -12.02
N HIS A 26 -0.08 5.76 -12.41
CA HIS A 26 -1.08 4.94 -11.72
C HIS A 26 -0.33 3.87 -10.92
N ILE A 27 -0.54 3.79 -9.61
CA ILE A 27 0.08 2.78 -8.75
C ILE A 27 -0.97 2.09 -7.90
N LYS A 28 -0.80 0.78 -7.68
CA LYS A 28 -1.72 -0.04 -6.89
C LYS A 28 -0.97 -1.10 -6.08
N PRO A 29 -1.33 -1.36 -4.81
CA PRO A 29 -0.86 -2.55 -4.11
C PRO A 29 -1.47 -3.80 -4.77
N VAL A 30 -0.68 -4.85 -4.95
CA VAL A 30 -1.08 -6.07 -5.64
C VAL A 30 -0.65 -7.32 -4.89
N GLU A 31 -1.51 -8.33 -4.85
CA GLU A 31 -1.23 -9.56 -4.08
C GLU A 31 -0.58 -10.66 -4.91
N SER A 32 -0.67 -10.57 -6.24
CA SER A 32 -0.18 -11.59 -7.16
C SER A 32 0.26 -11.01 -8.49
N GLU A 33 0.97 -11.82 -9.28
CA GLU A 33 1.31 -11.44 -10.65
C GLU A 33 0.05 -11.24 -11.52
N ASP A 34 -1.02 -11.98 -11.25
CA ASP A 34 -2.27 -11.88 -12.01
C ASP A 34 -3.02 -10.58 -11.73
N ASP A 35 -3.05 -10.14 -10.46
CA ASP A 35 -3.60 -8.84 -10.06
C ASP A 35 -2.79 -7.69 -10.69
N ALA A 36 -1.45 -7.79 -10.71
CA ALA A 36 -0.59 -6.84 -11.41
C ALA A 36 -0.91 -6.76 -12.92
N LYS A 37 -1.04 -7.90 -13.60
CA LYS A 37 -1.38 -7.96 -15.03
C LYS A 37 -2.78 -7.40 -15.30
N THR A 38 -3.74 -7.70 -14.44
CA THR A 38 -5.12 -7.20 -14.52
C THR A 38 -5.17 -5.68 -14.39
N PHE A 39 -4.48 -5.13 -13.38
CA PHE A 39 -4.35 -3.69 -13.20
C PHE A 39 -3.71 -3.01 -14.43
N ILE A 40 -2.60 -3.56 -14.93
CA ILE A 40 -1.91 -3.02 -16.11
C ILE A 40 -2.84 -3.02 -17.33
N ALA A 41 -3.59 -4.11 -17.54
CA ALA A 41 -4.54 -4.21 -18.64
C ALA A 41 -5.67 -3.18 -18.53
N ALA A 42 -6.18 -2.94 -17.31
CA ALA A 42 -7.23 -1.96 -17.05
C ALA A 42 -6.75 -0.54 -17.41
N VAL A 43 -5.58 -0.11 -16.89
CA VAL A 43 -5.01 1.21 -17.20
C VAL A 43 -4.72 1.37 -18.69
N LYS A 44 -4.18 0.33 -19.35
CA LYS A 44 -3.97 0.34 -20.81
C LYS A 44 -5.26 0.47 -21.61
N SER A 45 -6.34 -0.15 -21.13
CA SER A 45 -7.66 -0.04 -21.76
C SER A 45 -8.24 1.36 -21.59
N GLU A 46 -8.11 1.95 -20.41
CA GLU A 46 -8.54 3.33 -20.13
C GLU A 46 -7.75 4.34 -20.96
N HIS A 47 -6.43 4.16 -21.06
CA HIS A 47 -5.51 5.05 -21.78
C HIS A 47 -5.03 4.47 -23.12
N ARG A 48 -5.96 3.87 -23.89
CA ARG A 48 -5.64 3.23 -25.18
C ARG A 48 -5.07 4.20 -26.22
N GLU A 49 -5.42 5.48 -26.14
CA GLU A 49 -4.94 6.53 -27.05
C GLU A 49 -3.62 7.19 -26.59
N ALA A 50 -3.05 6.75 -25.47
CA ALA A 50 -1.76 7.24 -25.01
C ALA A 50 -0.64 6.85 -25.98
N THR A 51 0.45 7.60 -25.95
CA THR A 51 1.64 7.28 -26.76
C THR A 51 2.29 6.00 -26.24
N HIS A 52 2.43 5.87 -24.92
CA HIS A 52 3.00 4.70 -24.24
C HIS A 52 2.32 4.50 -22.88
N ASN A 53 2.15 3.25 -22.48
CA ASN A 53 1.72 2.81 -21.16
C ASN A 53 2.78 1.87 -20.58
N CYS A 54 3.91 2.45 -20.17
CA CYS A 54 5.04 1.71 -19.61
C CYS A 54 4.66 1.21 -18.21
N SER A 55 5.14 0.03 -17.84
CA SER A 55 4.74 -0.61 -16.59
C SER A 55 5.91 -1.25 -15.86
N ALA A 56 5.83 -1.30 -14.54
CA ALA A 56 6.72 -2.09 -13.69
C ALA A 56 5.96 -2.66 -12.49
N TYR A 57 6.38 -3.81 -11.96
CA TYR A 57 5.84 -4.35 -10.72
C TYR A 57 6.82 -5.25 -9.98
N THR A 58 6.62 -5.33 -8.67
CA THR A 58 7.29 -6.26 -7.75
C THR A 58 6.22 -7.08 -7.01
N VAL A 59 6.42 -8.39 -6.91
CA VAL A 59 5.53 -9.29 -6.14
C VAL A 59 6.36 -10.29 -5.32
N GLY A 60 5.92 -10.50 -4.09
CA GLY A 60 6.51 -11.40 -3.11
C GLY A 60 7.43 -10.68 -2.12
N ASP A 61 7.63 -11.33 -0.98
CA ASP A 61 8.38 -10.81 0.17
C ASP A 61 9.83 -10.47 -0.13
N GLN A 62 10.43 -11.17 -1.09
CA GLN A 62 11.79 -10.94 -1.55
C GLN A 62 11.82 -10.34 -2.96
N MET A 63 10.69 -9.77 -3.42
CA MET A 63 10.47 -9.35 -4.80
C MET A 63 10.80 -10.50 -5.78
N ASN A 64 10.26 -11.69 -5.51
CA ASN A 64 10.52 -12.91 -6.29
C ASN A 64 10.13 -12.75 -7.77
N ILE A 65 9.10 -11.95 -8.02
CA ILE A 65 8.66 -11.60 -9.36
C ILE A 65 8.91 -10.11 -9.56
N GLN A 66 9.65 -9.78 -10.61
CA GLN A 66 9.97 -8.43 -11.02
C GLN A 66 9.77 -8.33 -12.53
N LYS A 67 8.98 -7.36 -12.99
CA LYS A 67 8.79 -7.10 -14.41
C LYS A 67 8.81 -5.62 -14.70
N ALA A 68 9.28 -5.32 -15.91
CA ALA A 68 9.38 -4.00 -16.48
C ALA A 68 9.02 -4.10 -17.97
N ASN A 69 8.31 -3.11 -18.49
CA ASN A 69 7.95 -3.02 -19.90
C ASN A 69 7.99 -1.56 -20.35
N ASP A 70 8.77 -1.28 -21.39
CA ASP A 70 8.93 0.05 -21.97
C ASP A 70 7.77 0.44 -22.92
N ASP A 71 6.88 -0.48 -23.29
CA ASP A 71 5.68 -0.23 -24.11
C ASP A 71 5.93 0.63 -25.38
N GLY A 72 7.04 0.36 -26.06
CA GLY A 72 7.43 1.07 -27.29
C GLY A 72 8.29 2.32 -27.08
N GLU A 73 8.55 2.74 -25.84
CA GLU A 73 9.65 3.66 -25.55
C GLU A 73 11.00 3.03 -25.93
N PRO A 74 12.06 3.83 -26.15
CA PRO A 74 13.41 3.29 -26.34
C PRO A 74 13.78 2.33 -25.21
N SER A 75 14.35 1.19 -25.57
CA SER A 75 14.69 0.11 -24.65
C SER A 75 15.48 0.60 -23.43
N GLY A 76 15.00 0.24 -22.24
CA GLY A 76 15.62 0.58 -20.96
C GLY A 76 15.41 2.02 -20.50
N THR A 77 14.55 2.80 -21.16
CA THR A 77 14.32 4.22 -20.80
C THR A 77 13.07 4.49 -19.97
N ALA A 78 12.20 3.50 -19.77
CA ALA A 78 10.97 3.66 -19.00
C ALA A 78 10.77 2.56 -17.94
N GLY A 79 10.46 1.33 -18.34
CA GLY A 79 10.08 0.24 -17.43
C GLY A 79 11.17 -0.11 -16.42
N ILE A 80 12.43 -0.22 -16.86
CA ILE A 80 13.56 -0.50 -15.95
C ILE A 80 13.78 0.65 -14.94
N PRO A 81 13.86 1.92 -15.37
CA PRO A 81 13.89 3.06 -14.45
C PRO A 81 12.74 3.13 -13.45
N MET A 82 11.53 2.67 -13.82
CA MET A 82 10.38 2.56 -12.91
C MET A 82 10.60 1.46 -11.87
N LEU A 83 11.00 0.27 -12.31
CA LEU A 83 11.28 -0.88 -11.44
C LEU A 83 12.41 -0.57 -10.44
N ASP A 84 13.44 0.14 -10.87
CA ASP A 84 14.56 0.53 -10.01
C ASP A 84 14.12 1.44 -8.86
N ILE A 85 13.08 2.27 -9.07
CA ILE A 85 12.52 3.10 -7.98
C ILE A 85 11.77 2.24 -6.96
N LEU A 86 10.94 1.28 -7.42
CA LEU A 86 10.28 0.33 -6.51
C LEU A 86 11.31 -0.38 -5.63
N LYS A 87 12.38 -0.90 -6.24
CA LYS A 87 13.46 -1.60 -5.54
C LYS A 87 14.23 -0.68 -4.60
N LYS A 88 14.59 0.52 -5.04
CA LYS A 88 15.35 1.48 -4.23
C LYS A 88 14.58 1.94 -2.99
N LEU A 89 13.25 2.05 -3.11
CA LEU A 89 12.35 2.42 -2.01
C LEU A 89 11.83 1.20 -1.23
N ASP A 90 12.32 0.01 -1.55
CA ASP A 90 11.94 -1.27 -0.95
C ASP A 90 10.43 -1.53 -1.00
N ILE A 91 9.78 -1.16 -2.11
CA ILE A 91 8.35 -1.35 -2.33
C ILE A 91 8.10 -2.75 -2.90
N HIS A 92 7.43 -3.56 -2.11
CA HIS A 92 6.94 -4.89 -2.45
C HIS A 92 5.47 -4.84 -2.85
N ASN A 93 5.01 -5.86 -3.58
CA ASN A 93 3.60 -6.09 -3.85
C ASN A 93 2.91 -4.85 -4.41
N ALA A 94 3.52 -4.24 -5.43
CA ALA A 94 2.99 -3.03 -6.07
C ALA A 94 3.18 -3.11 -7.58
N ALA A 95 2.17 -2.64 -8.31
CA ALA A 95 2.22 -2.45 -9.75
C ALA A 95 2.06 -0.96 -10.08
N VAL A 96 2.84 -0.48 -11.04
CA VAL A 96 2.79 0.90 -11.51
C VAL A 96 2.74 0.94 -13.02
N VAL A 97 1.86 1.79 -13.56
CA VAL A 97 1.78 2.13 -14.98
C VAL A 97 2.00 3.62 -15.10
N VAL A 98 2.92 4.03 -15.97
CA VAL A 98 3.10 5.44 -16.33
C VAL A 98 2.62 5.62 -17.76
N THR A 99 1.46 6.25 -17.88
CA THR A 99 0.83 6.61 -19.13
C THR A 99 1.42 7.92 -19.63
N ARG A 100 1.94 7.92 -20.85
CA ARG A 100 2.56 9.08 -21.48
C ARG A 100 1.76 9.55 -22.68
N TYR A 101 1.41 10.84 -22.69
CA TYR A 101 0.96 11.55 -23.88
C TYR A 101 2.07 12.47 -24.38
N PHE A 102 2.56 12.22 -25.59
CA PHE A 102 3.66 12.99 -26.17
C PHE A 102 3.27 14.45 -26.47
N GLY A 103 4.05 15.39 -25.95
CA GLY A 103 3.78 16.83 -26.06
C GLY A 103 4.49 17.55 -27.21
N GLY A 104 5.07 16.82 -28.17
CA GLY A 104 5.79 17.41 -29.31
C GLY A 104 7.27 17.73 -29.06
N ILE A 105 7.77 17.63 -27.83
CA ILE A 105 9.19 17.87 -27.48
C ILE A 105 9.86 16.57 -27.07
N LYS A 106 10.91 16.17 -27.80
CA LYS A 106 11.70 14.96 -27.48
C LYS A 106 12.55 15.20 -26.24
N LEU A 107 12.52 14.26 -25.30
CA LEU A 107 13.26 14.30 -24.02
C LEU A 107 14.68 13.70 -24.13
N GLY A 108 14.94 12.88 -25.15
CA GLY A 108 16.13 12.02 -25.23
C GLY A 108 16.14 10.93 -24.15
N GLY A 109 17.03 9.94 -24.28
CA GLY A 109 17.04 8.77 -23.36
C GLY A 109 17.19 9.16 -21.89
N GLY A 110 18.14 10.03 -21.56
CA GLY A 110 18.33 10.50 -20.19
C GLY A 110 17.14 11.31 -19.64
N GLY A 111 16.41 12.03 -20.50
CA GLY A 111 15.20 12.76 -20.10
C GLY A 111 14.03 11.83 -19.81
N LEU A 112 13.87 10.76 -20.61
CA LEU A 112 12.85 9.73 -20.38
C LEU A 112 13.10 8.98 -19.06
N ILE A 113 14.33 8.53 -18.85
CA ILE A 113 14.73 7.85 -17.60
C ILE A 113 14.34 8.70 -16.38
N ARG A 114 14.68 10.00 -16.39
CA ARG A 114 14.32 10.91 -15.29
C ARG A 114 12.82 11.13 -15.15
N ALA A 115 12.09 11.24 -16.26
CA ALA A 115 10.64 11.45 -16.24
C ALA A 115 9.91 10.24 -15.64
N TYR A 116 10.22 9.03 -16.10
CA TYR A 116 9.60 7.79 -15.61
C TYR A 116 9.99 7.47 -14.16
N SER A 117 11.27 7.55 -13.80
CA SER A 117 11.68 7.38 -12.40
C SER A 117 11.10 8.46 -11.48
N GLY A 118 10.99 9.70 -11.96
CA GLY A 118 10.37 10.80 -11.22
C GLY A 118 8.91 10.53 -10.94
N ALA A 119 8.13 10.18 -11.97
CA ALA A 119 6.70 9.92 -11.84
C ALA A 119 6.38 8.80 -10.82
N VAL A 120 7.14 7.70 -10.84
CA VAL A 120 6.97 6.60 -9.86
C VAL A 120 7.36 7.04 -8.45
N ARG A 121 8.44 7.80 -8.31
CA ARG A 121 8.88 8.30 -7.01
C ARG A 121 7.83 9.23 -6.42
N ASP A 122 7.34 10.17 -7.22
CA ASP A 122 6.42 11.19 -6.78
C ASP A 122 5.09 10.57 -6.35
N VAL A 123 4.56 9.58 -7.11
CA VAL A 123 3.30 8.91 -6.73
C VAL A 123 3.43 8.12 -5.42
N ILE A 124 4.59 7.49 -5.17
CA ILE A 124 4.86 6.77 -3.91
C ILE A 124 4.94 7.74 -2.73
N TYR A 125 5.56 8.91 -2.91
CA TYR A 125 5.62 9.91 -1.85
C TYR A 125 4.25 10.53 -1.56
N ASP A 126 3.46 10.76 -2.60
CA ASP A 126 2.12 11.36 -2.47
C ASP A 126 1.15 10.40 -1.75
N ILE A 127 1.14 9.11 -2.13
CA ILE A 127 0.26 8.11 -1.50
C ILE A 127 0.74 7.62 -0.13
N GLY A 128 2.03 7.77 0.15
CA GLY A 128 2.65 7.23 1.34
C GLY A 128 2.83 5.71 1.29
N ARG A 129 3.47 5.19 2.34
CA ARG A 129 3.89 3.79 2.44
C ARG A 129 3.41 3.20 3.76
N VAL A 130 3.16 1.90 3.75
CA VAL A 130 2.71 1.12 4.91
C VAL A 130 3.59 -0.11 5.06
N ALA A 131 3.75 -0.59 6.30
CA ALA A 131 4.36 -1.87 6.59
C ALA A 131 3.26 -2.94 6.66
N LEU A 132 3.33 -3.96 5.80
CA LEU A 132 2.51 -5.14 5.92
C LEU A 132 3.09 -6.05 6.99
N ARG A 133 2.37 -6.24 8.09
CA ARG A 133 2.82 -7.08 9.22
C ARG A 133 1.85 -8.23 9.44
N PRO A 134 2.33 -9.41 9.87
CA PRO A 134 1.46 -10.46 10.39
C PRO A 134 0.64 -9.91 11.56
N ALA A 135 -0.68 -9.93 11.42
CA ALA A 135 -1.62 -9.38 12.37
C ALA A 135 -2.82 -10.31 12.53
N ILE A 136 -3.45 -10.22 13.69
CA ILE A 136 -4.65 -10.94 14.07
C ILE A 136 -5.79 -9.90 14.08
N PRO A 137 -6.71 -9.96 13.11
CA PRO A 137 -7.93 -9.16 13.17
C PRO A 137 -8.80 -9.68 14.32
N THR A 138 -9.08 -8.82 15.29
CA THR A 138 -9.89 -9.16 16.47
C THR A 138 -11.19 -8.36 16.50
N THR A 139 -12.20 -8.93 17.13
CA THR A 139 -13.42 -8.21 17.51
C THR A 139 -13.61 -8.31 19.01
N VAL A 140 -13.55 -7.17 19.69
CA VAL A 140 -13.71 -7.06 21.15
C VAL A 140 -15.09 -6.47 21.44
N THR A 141 -15.93 -7.20 22.16
CA THR A 141 -17.28 -6.74 22.51
C THR A 141 -17.40 -6.52 24.00
N ILE A 142 -17.81 -5.32 24.41
CA ILE A 142 -17.94 -4.91 25.83
C ILE A 142 -19.28 -4.22 26.09
N ALA A 143 -19.69 -4.20 27.35
CA ALA A 143 -20.85 -3.44 27.79
C ALA A 143 -20.59 -1.92 27.76
N TYR A 144 -21.65 -1.12 27.61
CA TYR A 144 -21.57 0.33 27.43
C TYR A 144 -20.87 1.07 28.59
N ASP A 145 -20.96 0.57 29.82
CA ASP A 145 -20.34 1.14 31.01
C ASP A 145 -18.80 1.09 30.99
N LEU A 146 -18.21 0.19 30.19
CA LEU A 146 -16.76 0.04 30.04
C LEU A 146 -16.17 0.83 28.87
N THR A 147 -17.01 1.34 27.97
CA THR A 147 -16.60 1.95 26.68
C THR A 147 -15.70 3.16 26.86
N GLY A 148 -16.10 4.14 27.69
CA GLY A 148 -15.35 5.40 27.81
C GLY A 148 -13.90 5.23 28.27
N LYS A 149 -13.66 4.36 29.25
CA LYS A 149 -12.29 4.05 29.69
C LYS A 149 -11.53 3.27 28.61
N PHE A 150 -12.19 2.28 27.99
CA PHE A 150 -11.58 1.46 26.96
C PHE A 150 -11.12 2.28 25.75
N GLU A 151 -11.99 3.13 25.22
CA GLU A 151 -11.70 4.00 24.07
C GLU A 151 -10.56 4.99 24.38
N TYR A 152 -10.59 5.59 25.58
CA TYR A 152 -9.53 6.50 26.04
C TYR A 152 -8.15 5.82 26.10
N GLU A 153 -8.10 4.62 26.68
CA GLU A 153 -6.87 3.85 26.81
C GLU A 153 -6.40 3.33 25.45
N LEU A 154 -7.33 2.85 24.61
CA LEU A 154 -7.05 2.34 23.26
C LEU A 154 -6.42 3.42 22.38
N ALA A 155 -6.89 4.67 22.47
CA ALA A 155 -6.34 5.80 21.72
C ALA A 155 -4.86 6.08 22.03
N SER A 156 -4.35 5.59 23.16
CA SER A 156 -2.94 5.72 23.58
C SER A 156 -2.08 4.50 23.24
N THR A 157 -2.62 3.54 22.47
CA THR A 157 -1.95 2.30 22.07
C THR A 157 -1.58 2.31 20.58
N PRO A 158 -0.66 1.45 20.14
CA PRO A 158 -0.40 1.23 18.71
C PRO A 158 -1.45 0.32 18.03
N TYR A 159 -2.49 -0.13 18.74
CA TYR A 159 -3.50 -1.02 18.16
C TYR A 159 -4.40 -0.26 17.18
N LEU A 160 -4.64 -0.85 16.01
CA LEU A 160 -5.34 -0.18 14.93
C LEU A 160 -6.84 -0.46 15.00
N LEU A 161 -7.60 0.49 15.50
CA LEU A 161 -9.08 0.45 15.47
C LEU A 161 -9.56 0.67 14.03
N ARG A 162 -10.24 -0.33 13.46
CA ARG A 162 -10.80 -0.31 12.10
C ARG A 162 -12.22 0.21 12.06
N ASP A 163 -13.05 -0.26 12.99
CA ASP A 163 -14.47 0.05 13.02
C ASP A 163 -15.04 -0.15 14.42
N THR A 164 -16.21 0.44 14.68
CA THR A 164 -16.93 0.31 15.95
C THR A 164 -18.43 0.20 15.71
N ASN A 165 -19.02 -0.88 16.21
CA ASN A 165 -20.43 -1.21 16.03
C ASN A 165 -21.17 -1.06 17.35
N TYR A 166 -22.20 -0.22 17.36
CA TYR A 166 -23.03 0.06 18.53
C TYR A 166 -24.37 -0.68 18.41
N THR A 167 -24.59 -1.66 19.28
CA THR A 167 -25.81 -2.47 19.35
C THR A 167 -26.31 -2.56 20.79
N ASP A 168 -26.70 -3.74 21.29
CA ASP A 168 -26.94 -3.99 22.73
C ASP A 168 -25.63 -3.98 23.54
N LYS A 169 -24.50 -4.27 22.88
CA LYS A 169 -23.13 -4.03 23.34
C LYS A 169 -22.36 -3.23 22.29
N VAL A 170 -21.13 -2.82 22.62
CA VAL A 170 -20.22 -2.16 21.68
C VAL A 170 -19.13 -3.12 21.25
N SER A 171 -18.98 -3.29 19.93
CA SER A 171 -17.96 -4.16 19.32
C SER A 171 -16.92 -3.31 18.59
N TYR A 172 -15.64 -3.51 18.94
CA TYR A 172 -14.50 -2.83 18.34
C TYR A 172 -13.75 -3.82 17.45
N HIS A 173 -13.55 -3.45 16.18
CA HIS A 173 -12.72 -4.22 15.25
C HIS A 173 -11.29 -3.69 15.32
N ILE A 174 -10.38 -4.49 15.86
CA ILE A 174 -9.01 -4.07 16.17
C ILE A 174 -8.02 -5.02 15.52
N ASP A 175 -7.14 -4.47 14.69
CA ASP A 175 -6.02 -5.21 14.13
C ASP A 175 -4.84 -5.17 15.10
N VAL A 176 -4.38 -6.35 15.52
CA VAL A 176 -3.29 -6.50 16.48
C VAL A 176 -2.11 -7.15 15.79
N VAL A 177 -0.94 -6.50 15.80
CA VAL A 177 0.30 -7.14 15.30
C VAL A 177 0.53 -8.42 16.10
N LYS A 178 0.84 -9.52 15.42
CA LYS A 178 0.93 -10.86 16.03
C LYS A 178 1.87 -10.92 17.24
N THR A 179 2.95 -10.14 17.22
CA THR A 179 3.91 -10.06 18.35
C THR A 179 3.37 -9.34 19.58
N ASP A 180 2.33 -8.51 19.39
CA ASP A 180 1.74 -7.68 20.44
C ASP A 180 0.45 -8.29 20.98
N TYR A 181 0.15 -9.54 20.61
CA TYR A 181 -1.08 -10.22 20.96
C TYR A 181 -1.21 -10.48 22.47
N ASP A 182 -0.18 -11.03 23.11
CA ASP A 182 -0.22 -11.26 24.57
C ASP A 182 -0.32 -9.92 25.34
N PRO A 183 0.47 -8.87 25.02
CA PRO A 183 0.26 -7.53 25.57
C PRO A 183 -1.15 -6.96 25.34
N PHE A 184 -1.78 -7.27 24.20
CA PHE A 184 -3.15 -6.85 23.91
C PHE A 184 -4.16 -7.54 24.82
N ILE A 185 -4.00 -8.83 25.09
CA ILE A 185 -4.84 -9.55 26.06
C ILE A 185 -4.69 -8.96 27.46
N ASP A 186 -3.47 -8.63 27.89
CA ASP A 186 -3.24 -7.95 29.17
C ASP A 186 -3.91 -6.58 29.22
N PHE A 187 -3.84 -5.82 28.12
CA PHE A 187 -4.54 -4.55 27.96
C PHE A 187 -6.06 -4.70 28.09
N LEU A 188 -6.66 -5.70 27.42
CA LEU A 188 -8.09 -6.00 27.52
C LEU A 188 -8.48 -6.31 28.96
N ASN A 189 -7.78 -7.23 29.62
CA ASN A 189 -8.04 -7.63 31.00
C ASN A 189 -7.95 -6.45 31.97
N ARG A 190 -6.93 -5.61 31.85
CA ARG A 190 -6.72 -4.43 32.72
C ARG A 190 -7.84 -3.40 32.57
N ASN A 191 -8.32 -3.19 31.36
CA ASN A 191 -9.26 -2.11 31.05
C ASN A 191 -10.74 -2.51 31.15
N THR A 192 -11.03 -3.80 31.11
CA THR A 192 -12.40 -4.35 31.19
C THR A 192 -12.62 -5.21 32.44
N SER A 193 -11.56 -5.45 33.24
CA SER A 193 -11.57 -6.40 34.35
C SER A 193 -12.00 -7.82 33.93
N GLY A 194 -11.66 -8.20 32.68
CA GLY A 194 -12.03 -9.49 32.09
C GLY A 194 -13.46 -9.55 31.54
N ASN A 195 -14.22 -8.44 31.56
CA ASN A 195 -15.59 -8.41 31.07
C ASN A 195 -15.64 -8.02 29.58
N TYR A 196 -15.24 -8.94 28.72
CA TYR A 196 -15.30 -8.79 27.26
C TYR A 196 -15.55 -10.14 26.57
N ASP A 197 -16.19 -10.10 25.41
CA ASP A 197 -16.22 -11.21 24.46
C ASP A 197 -15.17 -10.93 23.37
N LEU A 198 -14.33 -11.92 23.04
CA LEU A 198 -13.27 -11.79 22.04
C LEU A 198 -13.46 -12.81 20.92
N ILE A 199 -13.41 -12.32 19.69
CA ILE A 199 -13.33 -13.15 18.48
C ILE A 199 -12.00 -12.86 17.79
N GLU A 200 -11.25 -13.91 17.49
CA GLU A 200 -9.97 -13.85 16.78
C GLU A 200 -10.13 -14.47 15.40
N ASN A 201 -9.60 -13.80 14.37
CA ASN A 201 -9.52 -14.37 13.03
C ASN A 201 -8.13 -14.93 12.73
N GLU A 202 -7.98 -15.60 11.59
CA GLU A 202 -6.69 -16.11 11.14
C GLU A 202 -5.67 -14.98 10.97
N VAL A 203 -4.40 -15.33 11.16
CA VAL A 203 -3.29 -14.40 10.93
C VAL A 203 -3.24 -14.03 9.46
N VAL A 204 -3.36 -12.73 9.18
CA VAL A 204 -3.25 -12.15 7.84
C VAL A 204 -2.18 -11.06 7.85
N ARG A 205 -1.77 -10.61 6.67
CA ARG A 205 -0.89 -9.43 6.57
C ARG A 205 -1.72 -8.18 6.40
N LEU A 206 -1.60 -7.27 7.36
CA LEU A 206 -2.36 -6.03 7.38
C LEU A 206 -1.42 -4.81 7.31
N PRO A 207 -1.87 -3.72 6.66
CA PRO A 207 -1.09 -2.50 6.57
C PRO A 207 -1.14 -1.72 7.89
N PHE A 208 0.04 -1.36 8.38
CA PHE A 208 0.27 -0.44 9.49
C PHE A 208 1.08 0.75 9.00
N ASP A 209 0.76 1.95 9.48
CA ASP A 209 1.52 3.15 9.13
C ASP A 209 2.97 3.01 9.60
N ILE A 210 3.90 3.50 8.78
CA ILE A 210 5.33 3.51 9.12
C ILE A 210 5.56 4.76 9.98
N PRO A 211 6.15 4.64 11.18
CA PRO A 211 6.51 5.81 11.98
C PRO A 211 7.42 6.73 11.16
N THR A 212 7.01 7.98 10.96
CA THR A 212 7.93 9.03 10.48
C THR A 212 8.96 9.29 11.57
N SER A 213 10.19 8.82 11.34
CA SER A 213 11.38 9.18 12.12
C SER A 213 11.72 10.65 11.98
#